data_AF-A0A800K4N9-F1
#
_entry.id   AF-A0A800K4N9-F1
#
_cell.length_a   1.000
_cell.length_b   1.000
_cell.length_c   1.000
_cell.angle_alpha   90.00
_cell.angle_beta   90.00
_cell.angle_gamma   90.00
#
_symmetry.space_group_name_H-M   'P 1'
#
loop_
_entity.id
_entity.type
_entity.pdbx_description
1 polymer ?
#
loop_
_entity_poly.entity_id
_entity_poly.type
_entity_poly.pdbx_seq_one_letter_code
_entity_poly.pdbx_strand_id
1 'polypeptide(L)'
;MSDVRRAAAMADSVKDALLAIGVAPDGVDLVCRAHALAMEARIEQLEDDHHTAYLHPGRSVLILVRDVAHSDPPTLAASALLESETDALRVPALQISSEIGPDVVSLLEQIPAPGDEALVERLVTLPEALRLVALAERLDQLRHAHLHPDRAWWAVIHEETTRAWLPVAERTHARLAQRYRHWQRTFARRL
;
A
#
# COMPACT_ATOMS: atom_id res chain seq x y z
N MET A 1 -19.61 16.25 -2.41
CA MET A 1 -20.59 15.32 -1.75
C MET A 1 -20.39 13.87 -2.18
N SER A 2 -19.86 13.59 -3.37
CA SER A 2 -19.50 12.24 -3.83
C SER A 2 -18.28 11.68 -3.07
N ASP A 3 -17.23 12.50 -2.96
CA ASP A 3 -15.90 12.12 -2.45
C ASP A 3 -15.97 11.57 -1.02
N VAL A 4 -16.68 12.30 -0.15
CA VAL A 4 -16.93 11.92 1.25
C VAL A 4 -17.60 10.55 1.37
N ARG A 5 -18.46 10.16 0.42
CA ARG A 5 -19.14 8.85 0.45
C ARG A 5 -18.18 7.71 0.10
N ARG A 6 -17.24 7.92 -0.82
CA ARG A 6 -16.26 6.88 -1.20
C ARG A 6 -15.19 6.68 -0.15
N ALA A 7 -14.70 7.77 0.44
CA ALA A 7 -13.78 7.71 1.57
C ALA A 7 -14.42 6.97 2.77
N ALA A 8 -15.67 7.30 3.11
CA ALA A 8 -16.41 6.62 4.17
C ALA A 8 -16.64 5.13 3.86
N ALA A 9 -17.07 4.80 2.64
CA ALA A 9 -17.28 3.40 2.24
C ALA A 9 -15.99 2.57 2.27
N MET A 10 -14.84 3.18 1.96
CA MET A 10 -13.54 2.53 2.09
C MET A 10 -13.18 2.31 3.57
N ALA A 11 -13.39 3.32 4.43
CA ALA A 11 -13.15 3.19 5.87
C ALA A 11 -14.00 2.05 6.48
N ASP A 12 -15.28 1.97 6.12
CA ASP A 12 -16.17 0.88 6.54
C ASP A 12 -15.65 -0.47 6.04
N SER A 13 -15.24 -0.54 4.77
CA SER A 13 -14.68 -1.77 4.19
C SER A 13 -13.43 -2.26 4.89
N VAL A 14 -12.54 -1.34 5.31
CA VAL A 14 -11.33 -1.66 6.08
C VAL A 14 -11.72 -2.17 7.46
N LYS A 15 -12.58 -1.44 8.18
CA LYS A 15 -13.05 -1.81 9.52
C LYS A 15 -13.70 -3.20 9.52
N ASP A 16 -14.63 -3.45 8.61
CA ASP A 16 -15.34 -4.73 8.50
C ASP A 16 -14.37 -5.88 8.20
N ALA A 17 -13.37 -5.64 7.34
CA ALA A 17 -12.37 -6.66 7.02
C ALA A 17 -11.50 -7.01 8.24
N LEU A 18 -11.08 -6.02 9.03
CA LEU A 18 -10.30 -6.23 10.25
C LEU A 18 -11.11 -7.01 11.31
N LEU A 19 -12.38 -6.67 11.49
CA LEU A 19 -13.29 -7.37 12.40
C LEU A 19 -13.50 -8.83 11.95
N ALA A 20 -13.66 -9.05 10.64
CA ALA A 20 -13.89 -10.38 10.10
C ALA A 20 -12.72 -11.36 10.33
N ILE A 21 -11.48 -10.86 10.43
CA ILE A 21 -10.30 -11.68 10.74
C ILE A 21 -9.95 -11.67 12.24
N GLY A 22 -10.77 -11.04 13.08
CA GLY A 22 -10.65 -11.09 14.54
C GLY A 22 -9.61 -10.13 15.14
N VAL A 23 -9.26 -9.02 14.47
CA VAL A 23 -8.41 -7.98 15.07
C VAL A 23 -9.11 -7.39 16.30
N ALA A 24 -8.37 -7.26 17.41
CA ALA A 24 -8.89 -6.71 18.65
C ALA A 24 -9.32 -5.24 18.49
N PRO A 25 -10.27 -4.73 19.30
CA PRO A 25 -10.81 -3.37 19.17
C PRO A 25 -9.74 -2.27 19.10
N ASP A 26 -8.72 -2.32 19.97
CA ASP A 26 -7.63 -1.33 19.99
C ASP A 26 -6.78 -1.39 18.71
N GLY A 27 -6.60 -2.59 18.14
CA GLY A 27 -5.93 -2.77 16.86
C GLY A 27 -6.76 -2.25 15.69
N VAL A 28 -8.08 -2.43 15.72
CA VAL A 28 -9.01 -1.86 14.74
C VAL A 28 -8.96 -0.34 14.79
N ASP A 29 -8.97 0.26 15.99
CA ASP A 29 -8.84 1.71 16.18
C ASP A 29 -7.55 2.25 15.57
N LEU A 30 -6.41 1.61 15.87
CA LEU A 30 -5.10 1.99 15.35
C LEU A 30 -5.09 2.05 13.82
N VAL A 31 -5.56 1.00 13.15
CA VAL A 31 -5.55 0.93 11.68
C VAL A 31 -6.55 1.91 11.08
N CYS A 32 -7.74 2.08 11.68
CA CYS A 32 -8.73 3.05 11.23
C CYS A 32 -8.21 4.49 11.31
N ARG A 33 -7.50 4.84 12.39
CA ARG A 33 -6.86 6.15 12.56
C ARG A 33 -5.74 6.39 11.56
N ALA A 34 -4.87 5.39 11.35
CA ALA A 34 -3.81 5.47 10.35
C ALA A 34 -4.37 5.67 8.93
N HIS A 35 -5.45 4.95 8.59
CA HIS A 35 -6.16 5.13 7.34
C HIS A 35 -6.79 6.53 7.23
N ALA A 36 -7.47 7.01 8.27
CA ALA A 36 -8.07 8.34 8.27
C ALA A 36 -7.01 9.43 8.05
N LEU A 37 -5.89 9.34 8.76
CA LEU A 37 -4.76 10.26 8.62
C LEU A 37 -4.18 10.25 7.19
N ALA A 38 -4.01 9.08 6.58
CA ALA A 38 -3.57 8.97 5.19
C ALA A 38 -4.59 9.57 4.18
N MET A 39 -5.89 9.54 4.51
CA MET A 39 -6.94 10.08 3.66
C MET A 39 -7.03 11.60 3.70
N GLU A 40 -6.56 12.29 4.75
CA GLU A 40 -6.65 13.76 4.88
C GLU A 40 -6.00 14.48 3.69
N ALA A 41 -4.73 14.17 3.43
CA ALA A 41 -3.99 14.76 2.30
C ALA A 41 -4.66 14.45 0.95
N ARG A 42 -5.28 13.27 0.81
CA ARG A 42 -5.97 12.86 -0.42
C ARG A 42 -7.28 13.61 -0.61
N ILE A 43 -8.04 13.84 0.45
CA ILE A 43 -9.28 14.62 0.43
C ILE A 43 -8.98 16.10 0.13
N GLU A 44 -7.87 16.63 0.65
CA GLU A 44 -7.48 18.02 0.44
C GLU A 44 -6.90 18.27 -0.96
N GLN A 45 -6.02 17.38 -1.44
CA GLN A 45 -5.19 17.64 -2.62
C GLN A 45 -5.71 17.00 -3.91
N LEU A 46 -6.52 15.94 -3.85
CA LEU A 46 -7.03 15.28 -5.05
C LEU A 46 -8.43 15.80 -5.39
N GLU A 47 -8.54 16.49 -6.52
CA GLU A 47 -9.80 17.05 -7.00
C GLU A 47 -10.80 15.99 -7.50
N ASP A 48 -10.31 14.79 -7.84
CA ASP A 48 -11.12 13.69 -8.37
C ASP A 48 -11.07 12.46 -7.43
N ASP A 49 -12.22 12.07 -6.88
CA ASP A 49 -12.34 10.87 -6.05
C ASP A 49 -12.13 9.55 -6.83
N HIS A 50 -12.13 9.61 -8.17
CA HIS A 50 -11.74 8.52 -9.07
C HIS A 50 -10.23 8.47 -9.34
N HIS A 51 -9.46 9.44 -8.85
CA HIS A 51 -8.01 9.40 -8.94
C HIS A 51 -7.49 8.10 -8.32
N THR A 52 -6.50 7.48 -8.99
CA THR A 52 -6.00 6.16 -8.58
C THR A 52 -5.47 6.18 -7.16
N ALA A 53 -4.75 7.23 -6.78
CA ALA A 53 -4.22 7.42 -5.42
C ALA A 53 -5.30 7.68 -4.34
N TYR A 54 -6.54 8.03 -4.70
CA TYR A 54 -7.54 8.51 -3.73
C TYR A 54 -7.89 7.45 -2.68
N LEU A 55 -8.23 6.22 -3.09
CA LEU A 55 -8.57 5.13 -2.17
C LEU A 55 -7.39 4.20 -1.86
N HIS A 56 -6.18 4.59 -2.24
CA HIS A 56 -4.99 3.74 -2.14
C HIS A 56 -4.69 3.22 -0.72
N PRO A 57 -4.71 4.05 0.34
CA PRO A 57 -4.46 3.61 1.72
C PRO A 57 -5.30 2.40 2.14
N GLY A 58 -6.61 2.48 1.92
CA GLY A 58 -7.53 1.39 2.25
C GLY A 58 -7.32 0.15 1.36
N ARG A 59 -6.99 0.33 0.08
CA ARG A 59 -6.71 -0.81 -0.81
C ARG A 59 -5.46 -1.58 -0.39
N SER A 60 -4.40 -0.91 0.03
CA SER A 60 -3.18 -1.55 0.53
C SER A 60 -3.47 -2.40 1.78
N VAL A 61 -4.21 -1.85 2.75
CA VAL A 61 -4.68 -2.62 3.94
C VAL A 61 -5.53 -3.82 3.53
N LEU A 62 -6.48 -3.63 2.62
CA LEU A 62 -7.38 -4.71 2.19
C LEU A 62 -6.66 -5.81 1.41
N ILE A 63 -5.56 -5.53 0.72
CA ILE A 63 -4.72 -6.57 0.12
C ILE A 63 -4.13 -7.46 1.23
N LEU A 64 -3.56 -6.87 2.28
CA LEU A 64 -2.97 -7.63 3.39
C LEU A 64 -4.01 -8.48 4.12
N VAL A 65 -5.16 -7.89 4.43
CA VAL A 65 -6.23 -8.59 5.17
C VAL A 65 -6.87 -9.68 4.32
N ARG A 66 -7.23 -9.40 3.06
CA ARG A 66 -8.06 -10.33 2.25
C ARG A 66 -7.25 -11.36 1.47
N ASP A 67 -6.06 -11.01 1.01
CA ASP A 67 -5.24 -11.94 0.22
C ASP A 67 -4.20 -12.69 1.05
N VAL A 68 -3.79 -12.14 2.20
CA VAL A 68 -2.70 -12.68 3.02
C VAL A 68 -3.17 -13.09 4.41
N ALA A 69 -4.40 -12.74 4.80
CA ALA A 69 -4.92 -12.93 6.16
C ALA A 69 -4.00 -12.34 7.24
N HIS A 70 -3.31 -11.25 6.91
CA HIS A 70 -2.41 -10.58 7.84
C HIS A 70 -3.20 -9.78 8.87
N SER A 71 -2.84 -9.90 10.14
CA SER A 71 -3.64 -9.40 11.28
C SER A 71 -2.86 -8.54 12.27
N ASP A 72 -1.58 -8.24 12.02
CA ASP A 72 -0.76 -7.44 12.93
C ASP A 72 -1.10 -5.94 12.82
N PRO A 73 -1.66 -5.29 13.85
CA PRO A 73 -2.16 -3.92 13.73
C PRO A 73 -1.09 -2.87 13.40
N PRO A 74 0.10 -2.85 14.02
CA PRO A 74 1.16 -1.89 13.64
C PRO A 74 1.57 -2.00 12.17
N THR A 75 1.71 -3.23 11.66
CA THR A 75 2.04 -3.46 10.25
C THR A 75 0.90 -3.04 9.31
N LEU A 76 -0.36 -3.30 9.68
CA LEU A 76 -1.53 -2.85 8.92
C LEU A 76 -1.66 -1.32 8.92
N ALA A 77 -1.35 -0.66 10.03
CA ALA A 77 -1.31 0.80 10.12
C ALA A 77 -0.19 1.37 9.23
N ALA A 78 1.00 0.77 9.26
CA ALA A 78 2.09 1.11 8.33
C ALA A 78 1.65 0.96 6.87
N SER A 79 0.89 -0.10 6.54
CA SER A 79 0.36 -0.27 5.18
C SER A 79 -0.65 0.79 4.75
N ALA A 80 -1.38 1.41 5.68
CA ALA A 80 -2.28 2.51 5.36
C ALA A 80 -1.52 3.81 5.09
N LEU A 81 -0.38 4.00 5.77
CA LEU A 81 0.40 5.24 5.76
C LEU A 81 1.55 5.24 4.75
N LEU A 82 1.96 4.07 4.25
CA LEU A 82 2.98 3.97 3.23
C LEU A 82 2.49 4.68 1.96
N GLU A 83 3.29 5.65 1.51
CA GLU A 83 3.10 6.36 0.25
C GLU A 83 4.47 6.46 -0.42
N SER A 84 4.69 5.57 -1.37
CA SER A 84 5.98 5.37 -2.02
C SER A 84 6.10 6.03 -3.41
N GLU A 85 5.02 6.64 -3.92
CA GLU A 85 4.97 7.19 -5.27
C GLU A 85 4.81 8.72 -5.29
N THR A 86 3.95 9.27 -4.43
CA THR A 86 3.60 10.69 -4.44
C THR A 86 3.98 11.38 -3.14
N ASP A 87 5.12 12.07 -3.14
CA ASP A 87 5.65 12.77 -1.95
C ASP A 87 4.63 13.76 -1.33
N ALA A 88 3.82 14.44 -2.15
CA ALA A 88 2.81 15.39 -1.68
C ALA A 88 1.67 14.73 -0.87
N LEU A 89 1.40 13.44 -1.09
CA LEU A 89 0.38 12.67 -0.38
C LEU A 89 0.92 11.92 0.85
N ARG A 90 2.24 11.99 1.09
CA ARG A 90 2.89 11.31 2.21
C ARG A 90 2.63 12.07 3.50
N VAL A 91 2.13 11.36 4.52
CA VAL A 91 1.94 11.93 5.85
C VAL A 91 3.33 12.18 6.49
N PRO A 92 3.60 13.37 7.04
CA PRO A 92 4.87 13.66 7.70
C PRO A 92 5.16 12.73 8.89
N ALA A 93 6.39 12.26 9.03
CA ALA A 93 6.80 11.35 10.12
C ALA A 93 6.51 11.90 11.52
N LEU A 94 6.68 13.22 11.73
CA LEU A 94 6.34 13.88 13.00
C LEU A 94 4.85 13.75 13.32
N GLN A 95 3.98 13.89 12.32
CA GLN A 95 2.53 13.77 12.47
C GLN A 95 2.13 12.31 12.75
N ILE A 96 2.71 11.35 12.02
CA ILE A 96 2.51 9.92 12.29
C ILE A 96 2.94 9.60 13.73
N SER A 97 4.12 10.09 14.16
CA SER A 97 4.61 9.83 15.52
C SER A 97 3.68 10.39 16.59
N SER A 98 3.09 11.58 16.39
CA SER A 98 2.20 12.20 17.38
C SER A 98 0.81 11.59 17.40
N GLU A 99 0.28 11.22 16.23
CA GLU A 99 -1.12 10.80 16.09
C GLU A 99 -1.31 9.30 16.09
N ILE A 100 -0.31 8.52 15.71
CA ILE A 100 -0.40 7.05 15.57
C ILE A 100 0.59 6.38 16.51
N GLY A 101 1.85 6.81 16.46
CA GLY A 101 2.91 6.36 17.37
C GLY A 101 4.26 6.18 16.69
N PRO A 102 5.36 6.30 17.45
CA PRO A 102 6.74 6.22 16.92
C PRO A 102 7.10 4.83 16.37
N ASP A 103 6.44 3.78 16.85
CA ASP A 103 6.68 2.41 16.36
C ASP A 103 6.31 2.29 14.88
N VAL A 104 5.18 2.89 14.45
CA VAL A 104 4.75 2.87 13.05
C VAL A 104 5.72 3.65 12.15
N VAL A 105 6.27 4.77 12.64
CA VAL A 105 7.34 5.50 11.93
C VAL A 105 8.55 4.60 11.73
N SER A 106 8.99 3.91 12.78
CA SER A 106 10.13 3.00 12.74
C SER A 106 9.90 1.83 11.77
N LEU A 107 8.67 1.36 11.61
CA LEU A 107 8.32 0.34 10.61
C LEU A 107 8.41 0.90 9.18
N LEU A 108 7.88 2.11 8.94
CA LEU A 108 7.90 2.75 7.62
C LEU A 108 9.32 3.04 7.14
N GLU A 109 10.22 3.50 8.01
CA GLU A 109 11.61 3.82 7.68
C GLU A 109 12.42 2.60 7.20
N GLN A 110 12.01 1.39 7.58
CA GLN A 110 12.69 0.16 7.13
C GLN A 110 12.38 -0.17 5.67
N ILE A 111 11.19 0.19 5.18
CA ILE A 111 10.70 -0.20 3.86
C ILE A 111 11.45 0.57 2.77
N PRO A 112 12.15 -0.11 1.83
CA PRO A 112 12.84 0.57 0.74
C PRO A 112 11.84 1.19 -0.23
N ALA A 113 12.18 2.38 -0.73
CA ALA A 113 11.42 3.03 -1.79
C ALA A 113 11.67 2.34 -3.15
N PRO A 114 10.70 2.39 -4.09
CA PRO A 114 10.98 2.11 -5.50
C PRO A 114 12.16 2.93 -6.02
N GLY A 115 12.95 2.36 -6.93
CA GLY A 115 14.16 2.98 -7.46
C GLY A 115 15.41 2.91 -6.57
N ASP A 116 15.34 2.35 -5.36
CA ASP A 116 16.51 2.11 -4.50
C ASP A 116 17.52 1.15 -5.20
N GLU A 117 18.80 1.53 -5.25
CA GLU A 117 19.85 0.71 -5.88
C GLU A 117 19.99 -0.68 -5.24
N ALA A 118 19.74 -0.78 -3.93
CA ALA A 118 19.76 -2.01 -3.15
C ALA A 118 18.36 -2.58 -2.90
N LEU A 119 17.34 -2.18 -3.69
CA LEU A 119 15.93 -2.55 -3.48
C LEU A 119 15.73 -4.04 -3.24
N VAL A 120 16.30 -4.91 -4.09
CA VAL A 120 16.13 -6.37 -3.96
C VAL A 120 16.74 -6.89 -2.66
N GLU A 121 17.97 -6.46 -2.34
CA GLU A 121 18.68 -6.88 -1.12
C GLU A 121 17.92 -6.46 0.13
N ARG A 122 17.45 -5.21 0.17
CA ARG A 122 16.65 -4.68 1.29
C ARG A 122 15.33 -5.43 1.41
N LEU A 123 14.62 -5.66 0.31
CA LEU A 123 13.35 -6.40 0.34
C LEU A 123 13.50 -7.84 0.85
N VAL A 124 14.53 -8.57 0.42
CA VAL A 124 14.72 -9.97 0.86
C VAL A 124 15.25 -10.12 2.28
N THR A 125 15.76 -9.04 2.88
CA THR A 125 16.24 -9.00 4.27
C THR A 125 15.22 -8.40 5.23
N LEU A 126 14.18 -7.71 4.73
CA LEU A 126 13.07 -7.23 5.56
C LEU A 126 12.38 -8.39 6.30
N PRO A 127 11.88 -8.14 7.53
CA PRO A 127 10.90 -9.01 8.17
C PRO A 127 9.72 -9.27 7.23
N GLU A 128 9.21 -10.51 7.24
CA GLU A 128 8.15 -10.93 6.30
C GLU A 128 6.93 -10.01 6.34
N ALA A 129 6.51 -9.57 7.53
CA ALA A 129 5.41 -8.63 7.72
C ALA A 129 5.62 -7.31 6.93
N LEU A 130 6.80 -6.70 7.04
CA LEU A 130 7.12 -5.45 6.32
C LEU A 130 7.33 -5.68 4.82
N ARG A 131 7.84 -6.86 4.45
CA ARG A 131 7.92 -7.25 3.04
C ARG A 131 6.52 -7.38 2.42
N LEU A 132 5.56 -7.92 3.15
CA LEU A 132 4.16 -7.98 2.71
C LEU A 132 3.57 -6.59 2.52
N VAL A 133 3.85 -5.64 3.43
CA VAL A 133 3.44 -4.22 3.28
C VAL A 133 4.00 -3.62 2.00
N ALA A 134 5.31 -3.74 1.77
CA ALA A 134 5.95 -3.22 0.56
C ALA A 134 5.36 -3.85 -0.72
N LEU A 135 5.05 -5.15 -0.68
CA LEU A 135 4.42 -5.85 -1.80
C LEU A 135 2.96 -5.44 -2.01
N ALA A 136 2.19 -5.19 -0.95
CA ALA A 136 0.80 -4.75 -1.07
C ALA A 136 0.71 -3.35 -1.70
N GLU A 137 1.55 -2.44 -1.22
CA GLU A 137 1.75 -1.09 -1.76
C GLU A 137 2.02 -1.14 -3.27
N ARG A 138 3.11 -1.82 -3.64
CA ARG A 138 3.54 -1.83 -5.04
C ARG A 138 2.59 -2.60 -5.95
N LEU A 139 1.89 -3.61 -5.43
CA LEU A 139 0.87 -4.34 -6.20
C LEU A 139 -0.33 -3.46 -6.52
N ASP A 140 -0.77 -2.61 -5.60
CA ASP A 140 -1.86 -1.68 -5.86
C ASP A 140 -1.46 -0.64 -6.90
N GLN A 141 -0.25 -0.09 -6.82
CA GLN A 141 0.30 0.82 -7.84
C GLN A 141 0.39 0.14 -9.22
N LEU A 142 0.97 -1.06 -9.29
CA LEU A 142 1.09 -1.84 -10.53
C LEU A 142 -0.27 -2.12 -11.18
N ARG A 143 -1.30 -2.41 -10.38
CA ARG A 143 -2.68 -2.61 -10.85
C ARG A 143 -3.21 -1.37 -11.57
N HIS A 144 -2.85 -0.18 -11.11
CA HIS A 144 -3.32 1.10 -11.64
C HIS A 144 -2.34 1.76 -12.61
N ALA A 145 -1.15 1.20 -12.79
CA ALA A 145 -0.09 1.74 -13.65
C ALA A 145 -0.55 2.08 -15.08
N HIS A 146 -1.49 1.32 -15.62
CA HIS A 146 -2.06 1.51 -16.95
C HIS A 146 -2.92 2.78 -17.12
N LEU A 147 -3.21 3.48 -16.02
CA LEU A 147 -3.92 4.76 -16.00
C LEU A 147 -2.94 5.94 -15.95
N HIS A 148 -1.64 5.68 -15.76
CA HIS A 148 -0.63 6.73 -15.77
C HIS A 148 -0.46 7.29 -17.20
N PRO A 149 -0.40 8.62 -17.39
CA PRO A 149 -0.37 9.22 -18.73
C PRO A 149 0.97 9.02 -19.47
N ASP A 150 2.07 8.86 -18.75
CA ASP A 150 3.40 8.69 -19.34
C ASP A 150 3.72 7.21 -19.63
N ARG A 151 3.95 6.88 -20.90
CA ARG A 151 4.36 5.55 -21.35
C ARG A 151 5.83 5.21 -21.04
N ALA A 152 6.71 6.19 -20.91
CA ALA A 152 8.09 5.92 -20.51
C ALA A 152 8.13 5.38 -19.07
N TRP A 153 7.33 5.97 -18.18
CA TRP A 153 7.08 5.44 -16.84
C TRP A 153 6.56 4.00 -16.84
N TRP A 154 5.76 3.61 -17.86
CA TRP A 154 5.28 2.23 -17.98
C TRP A 154 6.44 1.25 -18.19
N ALA A 155 7.40 1.57 -19.03
CA ALA A 155 8.56 0.68 -19.23
C ALA A 155 9.35 0.50 -17.92
N VAL A 156 9.53 1.59 -17.16
CA VAL A 156 10.26 1.59 -15.88
C VAL A 156 9.57 0.71 -14.84
N ILE A 157 8.28 0.91 -14.58
CA ILE A 157 7.56 0.11 -13.57
C ILE A 157 7.47 -1.36 -13.98
N HIS A 158 7.33 -1.67 -15.28
CA HIS A 158 7.33 -3.04 -15.77
C HIS A 158 8.70 -3.72 -15.57
N GLU A 159 9.79 -3.04 -15.92
CA GLU A 159 11.14 -3.57 -15.74
C GLU A 159 11.44 -3.81 -14.26
N GLU A 160 11.20 -2.81 -13.41
CA GLU A 160 11.44 -2.93 -11.97
C GLU A 160 10.57 -4.04 -11.35
N THR A 161 9.29 -4.14 -11.74
CA THR A 161 8.41 -5.23 -11.30
C THR A 161 8.96 -6.60 -11.69
N THR A 162 9.45 -6.72 -12.92
CA THR A 162 9.97 -7.99 -13.45
C THR A 162 11.26 -8.39 -12.73
N ARG A 163 12.15 -7.43 -12.45
CA ARG A 163 13.48 -7.69 -11.89
C ARG A 163 13.49 -7.80 -10.37
N ALA A 164 12.65 -7.04 -9.67
CA ALA A 164 12.66 -6.94 -8.21
C ALA A 164 11.38 -7.49 -7.57
N TRP A 165 10.24 -6.86 -7.83
CA TRP A 165 9.03 -7.08 -7.04
C TRP A 165 8.40 -8.46 -7.22
N LEU A 166 8.29 -8.95 -8.45
CA LEU A 166 7.73 -10.28 -8.72
C LEU A 166 8.58 -11.40 -8.09
N PRO A 167 9.91 -11.46 -8.28
CA PRO A 167 10.76 -12.45 -7.62
C PRO A 167 10.67 -12.42 -6.09
N VAL A 168 10.51 -11.23 -5.48
CA VAL A 168 10.30 -11.10 -4.04
C VAL A 168 8.93 -11.65 -3.64
N ALA A 169 7.86 -11.31 -4.38
CA ALA A 169 6.52 -11.84 -4.13
C ALA A 169 6.47 -13.37 -4.20
N GLU A 170 7.15 -13.97 -5.18
CA GLU A 170 7.23 -15.43 -5.36
C GLU A 170 7.85 -16.17 -4.18
N ARG A 171 8.77 -15.53 -3.45
CA ARG A 171 9.40 -16.07 -2.24
C ARG A 171 8.62 -15.79 -0.96
N THR A 172 7.69 -14.84 -1.01
CA THR A 172 7.04 -14.30 0.19
C THR A 172 5.63 -14.87 0.36
N HIS A 173 4.78 -14.77 -0.66
CA HIS A 173 3.39 -15.19 -0.52
C HIS A 173 2.77 -15.60 -1.85
N ALA A 174 2.25 -16.84 -1.92
CA ALA A 174 1.74 -17.43 -3.16
C ALA A 174 0.61 -16.61 -3.82
N ARG A 175 -0.30 -16.05 -3.02
CA ARG A 175 -1.41 -15.22 -3.52
C ARG A 175 -0.93 -13.90 -4.12
N LEU A 176 0.04 -13.24 -3.48
CA LEU A 176 0.62 -12.00 -4.01
C LEU A 176 1.40 -12.29 -5.29
N ALA A 177 2.20 -13.35 -5.31
CA ALA A 177 2.91 -13.80 -6.51
C ALA A 177 1.95 -14.03 -7.68
N GLN A 178 0.81 -14.69 -7.46
CA GLN A 178 -0.22 -14.88 -8.48
C GLN A 178 -0.73 -13.54 -9.02
N ARG A 179 -1.03 -12.57 -8.13
CA ARG A 179 -1.51 -11.24 -8.52
C ARG A 179 -0.45 -10.44 -9.28
N TYR A 180 0.82 -10.48 -8.86
CA TYR A 180 1.93 -9.86 -9.59
C TYR A 180 2.09 -10.44 -11.00
N ARG A 181 2.09 -11.78 -11.16
CA ARG A 181 2.15 -12.41 -12.49
C ARG A 181 0.96 -12.05 -13.38
N HIS A 182 -0.21 -11.83 -12.80
CA HIS A 182 -1.36 -11.35 -13.56
C HIS A 182 -1.11 -9.93 -14.09
N TRP A 183 -0.77 -9.00 -13.21
CA TRP A 183 -0.62 -7.59 -13.59
C TRP A 183 0.62 -7.35 -14.46
N GLN A 184 1.75 -8.02 -14.19
CA GLN A 184 2.93 -7.98 -15.05
C GLN A 184 2.60 -8.37 -16.50
N ARG A 185 1.86 -9.47 -16.70
CA ARG A 185 1.42 -9.90 -18.05
C ARG A 185 0.40 -8.94 -18.68
N THR A 186 -0.57 -8.48 -17.90
CA THR A 186 -1.57 -7.52 -18.38
C THR A 186 -0.92 -6.24 -18.84
N PHE A 187 0.12 -5.79 -18.14
CA PHE A 187 0.84 -4.58 -18.44
C PHE A 187 1.83 -4.73 -19.59
N ALA A 188 2.52 -5.86 -19.69
CA ALA A 188 3.38 -6.20 -20.83
C ALA A 188 2.64 -6.14 -22.18
N ARG A 189 1.33 -6.39 -22.21
CA ARG A 189 0.49 -6.28 -23.43
C ARG A 189 0.15 -4.83 -23.83
N ARG A 190 0.44 -3.86 -22.95
CA ARG A 190 0.12 -2.44 -23.14
C ARG A 190 1.35 -1.59 -23.45
N LEU A 191 2.56 -2.12 -23.21
CA LEU A 191 3.84 -1.58 -23.69
C LEU A 191 3.94 -1.78 -25.21
#